data_AF-V4SFB5-F1
#
_entry.id   AF-V4SFB5-F1
#
_cell.length_a   1.000
_cell.length_b   1.000
_cell.length_c   1.000
_cell.angle_alpha   90.00
_cell.angle_beta   90.00
_cell.angle_gamma   90.00
#
_symmetry.space_group_name_H-M   'P 1'
#
loop_
_entity.id
_entity.type
_entity.pdbx_description
1 polymer ?
#
loop_
_entity_poly.entity_id
_entity_poly.type
_entity_poly.pdbx_seq_one_letter_code
_entity_poly.pdbx_strand_id
1 'polypeptide(L)'
;MYDICGERSDGKVLNCPYGSPSVKPDELFSAKIESLCPSISGNVCCTETQFETLRAQAIPFLVGCPACLRNFLNLFCELSCSPNQSQSSMLIFLLRYAYRSFISIASFFIMRCCQYCSFQVNGNLTVDGIDYYVTSTFGEELYNSCKDVKFGTMNTRAIDFIGAGAKSFKEWFAFIGQKAPPGFPGSPYAINFKLSIPESSGLELMNVSTYSCGDTSLGCSCGDCPLSPMCSSSEPPSPPRKEACTIRIGSLKVKCVELSLVIAYVVLISTFFGWALFQRTRERRIPPSSVEPLIKSTSDSGPDSVYAEQILMFLCRTYGRWVAANPAFVLCMSLAIAFVLCLGVIRFKVETRPEKLWVGPGSRAAGEKQFFDSHLAPFYRIEQ
;
A
#
# COMPACT_ATOMS: atom_id res chain seq x y z
N MET A 1 23.55 20.30 -32.03
CA MET A 1 22.92 21.55 -31.54
C MET A 1 23.82 22.13 -30.48
N TYR A 2 24.04 23.44 -30.48
CA TYR A 2 24.93 24.10 -29.54
C TYR A 2 24.39 25.49 -29.20
N ASP A 3 24.37 25.83 -27.91
CA ASP A 3 23.83 27.07 -27.36
C ASP A 3 22.29 27.26 -27.52
N ILE A 4 21.76 28.29 -26.84
CA ILE A 4 20.35 28.68 -26.82
C ILE A 4 20.16 29.94 -27.68
N CYS A 5 19.20 29.94 -28.60
CA CYS A 5 18.93 31.09 -29.49
C CYS A 5 17.46 31.48 -29.57
N GLY A 6 16.58 30.81 -28.84
CA GLY A 6 15.19 31.22 -28.76
C GLY A 6 14.54 30.78 -27.47
N GLU A 7 13.38 31.35 -27.22
CA GLU A 7 12.54 31.07 -26.06
C GLU A 7 11.09 31.05 -26.53
N ARG A 8 10.34 30.05 -26.10
CA ARG A 8 8.90 29.98 -26.34
C ARG A 8 8.16 30.99 -25.47
N SER A 9 6.90 31.25 -25.80
CA SER A 9 6.03 32.16 -25.02
C SER A 9 5.84 31.77 -23.55
N ASP A 10 6.08 30.50 -23.20
CA ASP A 10 6.01 29.96 -21.83
C ASP A 10 7.35 29.95 -21.09
N GLY A 11 8.38 30.61 -21.63
CA GLY A 11 9.68 30.77 -21.00
C GLY A 11 10.65 29.60 -21.21
N LYS A 12 10.27 28.61 -22.03
CA LYS A 12 11.13 27.46 -22.32
C LYS A 12 12.13 27.80 -23.42
N VAL A 13 13.41 27.62 -23.10
CA VAL A 13 14.53 27.84 -24.03
C VAL A 13 14.57 26.79 -25.15
N LEU A 14 15.06 27.21 -26.32
CA LEU A 14 15.23 26.40 -27.51
C LEU A 14 16.68 26.44 -27.99
N ASN A 15 17.21 25.27 -28.31
CA ASN A 15 18.58 25.10 -28.76
C ASN A 15 18.76 25.52 -30.23
N CYS A 16 19.98 25.88 -30.59
CA CYS A 16 20.32 26.24 -31.96
C CYS A 16 20.67 25.04 -32.83
N PRO A 17 20.25 25.02 -34.10
CA PRO A 17 20.51 23.91 -35.01
C PRO A 17 21.95 23.89 -35.55
N TYR A 18 22.85 24.74 -35.05
CA TYR A 18 24.23 24.81 -35.55
C TYR A 18 25.02 23.55 -35.18
N GLY A 19 25.77 23.03 -36.14
CA GLY A 19 26.78 22.01 -35.93
C GLY A 19 28.10 22.66 -35.56
N SER A 20 28.61 22.36 -34.36
CA SER A 20 29.95 22.75 -33.92
C SER A 20 30.76 21.51 -33.57
N PRO A 21 32.10 21.58 -33.66
CA PRO A 21 32.96 20.57 -33.04
C PRO A 21 32.68 20.49 -31.54
N SER A 22 32.92 19.33 -30.93
CA SER A 22 32.84 19.19 -29.48
C SER A 22 33.93 20.05 -28.81
N VAL A 23 33.55 20.75 -27.75
CA VAL A 23 34.41 21.72 -27.05
C VAL A 23 34.80 21.14 -25.71
N LYS A 24 36.06 21.34 -25.29
CA LYS A 24 36.49 20.97 -23.95
C LYS A 24 35.91 21.99 -22.94
N PRO A 25 35.10 21.56 -21.96
CA PRO A 25 34.55 22.44 -20.96
C PRO A 25 35.62 22.92 -19.97
N ASP A 26 35.37 24.06 -19.32
CA ASP A 26 36.21 24.56 -18.22
C ASP A 26 36.19 23.58 -17.04
N GLU A 27 37.18 23.65 -16.15
CA GLU A 27 37.35 22.68 -15.05
C GLU A 27 36.12 22.64 -14.12
N LEU A 28 35.55 23.80 -13.78
CA LEU A 28 34.34 23.89 -12.97
C LEU A 28 33.12 23.28 -13.69
N PHE A 29 32.99 23.52 -15.00
CA PHE A 29 31.88 22.99 -15.77
C PHE A 29 32.02 21.48 -16.01
N SER A 30 33.24 21.01 -16.23
CA SER A 30 33.58 19.57 -16.31
C SER A 30 33.14 18.84 -15.04
N ALA A 31 33.47 19.37 -13.86
CA ALA A 31 33.06 18.79 -12.58
C ALA A 31 31.53 18.77 -12.40
N LYS A 32 30.82 19.80 -12.86
CA LYS A 32 29.35 19.81 -12.86
C LYS A 32 28.78 18.71 -13.75
N ILE A 33 29.31 18.55 -14.97
CA ILE A 33 28.89 17.50 -15.90
C ILE A 33 29.11 16.12 -15.27
N GLU A 34 30.29 15.85 -14.75
CA GLU A 34 30.64 14.56 -14.13
C GLU A 34 29.73 14.20 -12.94
N SER A 35 29.24 15.21 -12.20
CA SER A 35 28.31 14.97 -11.08
C SER A 35 26.95 14.42 -11.52
N LEU A 36 26.43 14.90 -12.66
CA LEU A 36 25.08 14.56 -13.15
C LEU A 36 25.12 13.45 -14.23
N CYS A 37 26.14 13.49 -15.09
CA CYS A 37 26.31 12.70 -16.30
C CYS A 37 27.69 11.99 -16.30
N PRO A 38 27.94 11.03 -15.39
CA PRO A 38 29.25 10.40 -15.24
C PRO A 38 29.69 9.57 -16.46
N SER A 39 28.78 9.26 -17.40
CA SER A 39 29.12 8.59 -18.66
C SER A 39 29.87 9.50 -19.64
N ILE A 40 29.75 10.81 -19.49
CA ILE A 40 30.35 11.80 -20.39
C ILE A 40 31.63 12.34 -19.74
N SER A 41 32.77 12.10 -20.38
CA SER A 41 34.07 12.63 -19.97
C SER A 41 34.76 13.32 -21.14
N GLY A 42 35.43 14.44 -20.88
CA GLY A 42 36.15 15.20 -21.90
C GLY A 42 35.28 16.21 -22.65
N ASN A 43 35.33 16.19 -23.99
CA ASN A 43 34.67 17.19 -24.82
C ASN A 43 33.15 17.01 -24.83
N VAL A 44 32.41 18.12 -24.88
CA VAL A 44 30.95 18.14 -24.88
C VAL A 44 30.38 19.06 -25.95
N CYS A 45 29.12 18.83 -26.30
CA CYS A 45 28.37 19.61 -27.30
C CYS A 45 27.29 20.51 -26.66
N CYS A 46 27.47 20.94 -25.41
CA CYS A 46 26.53 21.81 -24.71
C CYS A 46 27.22 22.95 -23.95
N THR A 47 26.48 24.03 -23.72
CA THR A 47 26.91 25.15 -22.88
C THR A 47 26.45 24.96 -21.42
N GLU A 48 27.05 25.71 -20.49
CA GLU A 48 26.68 25.64 -19.06
C GLU A 48 25.21 25.99 -18.82
N THR A 49 24.67 26.96 -19.57
CA THR A 49 23.25 27.37 -19.48
C THR A 49 22.29 26.26 -19.95
N GLN A 50 22.66 25.53 -21.00
CA GLN A 50 21.89 24.35 -21.45
C GLN A 50 21.92 23.25 -20.39
N PHE A 51 23.07 23.02 -19.77
CA PHE A 51 23.24 21.99 -18.73
C PHE A 51 22.43 22.30 -17.46
N GLU A 52 22.44 23.54 -16.97
CA GLU A 52 21.63 23.91 -15.79
C GLU A 52 20.12 23.84 -16.09
N THR A 53 19.70 24.14 -17.33
CA THR A 53 18.31 23.95 -17.76
C THR A 53 17.90 22.48 -17.70
N LEU A 54 18.77 21.58 -18.16
CA LEU A 54 18.53 20.13 -18.09
C LEU A 54 18.37 19.65 -16.63
N ARG A 55 19.26 20.13 -15.75
CA ARG A 55 19.24 19.77 -14.32
C ARG A 55 17.93 20.16 -13.63
N ALA A 56 17.34 21.30 -13.99
CA ALA A 56 16.15 21.82 -13.32
C ALA A 56 14.85 21.04 -13.65
N GLN A 57 14.77 20.34 -14.79
CA GLN A 57 13.50 19.81 -15.31
C GLN A 57 13.18 18.34 -14.91
N ALA A 58 14.17 17.56 -14.44
CA ALA A 58 14.05 16.09 -14.37
C ALA A 58 14.02 15.48 -12.96
N ILE A 59 14.57 16.17 -11.95
CA ILE A 59 14.99 15.56 -10.68
C ILE A 59 13.85 15.21 -9.69
N PRO A 60 12.75 15.98 -9.53
CA PRO A 60 11.86 15.81 -8.38
C PRO A 60 11.06 14.50 -8.32
N PHE A 61 10.84 13.82 -9.46
CA PHE A 61 9.87 12.71 -9.55
C PHE A 61 10.48 11.32 -9.35
N LEU A 62 11.79 11.16 -9.56
CA LEU A 62 12.48 9.87 -9.58
C LEU A 62 13.41 9.64 -8.38
N VAL A 63 13.29 10.47 -7.35
CA VAL A 63 14.17 10.44 -6.16
C VAL A 63 14.07 9.13 -5.37
N GLY A 64 12.96 8.39 -5.49
CA GLY A 64 12.78 7.11 -4.79
C GLY A 64 13.75 6.00 -5.21
N CYS A 65 14.35 6.08 -6.41
CA CYS A 65 15.24 5.05 -6.93
C CYS A 65 16.44 5.66 -7.67
N PRO A 66 17.67 5.63 -7.08
CA PRO A 66 18.86 6.20 -7.69
C PRO A 66 19.23 5.60 -9.05
N ALA A 67 19.06 4.29 -9.25
CA ALA A 67 19.32 3.64 -10.53
C ALA A 67 18.42 4.18 -11.65
N CYS A 68 17.11 4.28 -11.39
CA CYS A 68 16.15 4.88 -12.31
C CYS A 68 16.51 6.32 -12.65
N LEU A 69 16.77 7.15 -11.63
CA LEU A 69 17.15 8.53 -11.83
C LEU A 69 18.44 8.64 -12.68
N ARG A 70 19.45 7.80 -12.41
CA ARG A 70 20.69 7.81 -13.18
C ARG A 70 20.46 7.43 -14.66
N ASN A 71 19.70 6.38 -14.92
CA ASN A 71 19.40 5.95 -16.29
C ASN A 71 18.60 7.03 -17.05
N PHE A 72 17.64 7.66 -16.37
CA PHE A 72 16.83 8.74 -16.94
C PHE A 72 17.70 9.95 -17.28
N LEU A 73 18.60 10.35 -16.37
CA LEU A 73 19.55 11.43 -16.64
C LEU A 73 20.49 11.07 -17.80
N ASN A 74 21.04 9.84 -17.85
CA ASN A 74 21.91 9.40 -18.95
C ASN A 74 21.25 9.59 -20.32
N LEU A 75 19.95 9.30 -20.47
CA LEU A 75 19.22 9.54 -21.72
C LEU A 75 19.30 11.01 -22.17
N PHE A 76 19.03 11.96 -21.27
CA PHE A 76 19.04 13.38 -21.61
C PHE A 76 20.43 14.00 -21.64
N CYS A 77 21.37 13.46 -20.87
CA CYS A 77 22.79 13.80 -20.93
C CYS A 77 23.35 13.48 -22.32
N GLU A 78 23.11 12.25 -22.81
CA GLU A 78 23.57 11.83 -24.15
C GLU A 78 22.85 12.62 -25.25
N LEU A 79 21.57 12.89 -25.09
CA LEU A 79 20.81 13.69 -26.05
C LEU A 79 21.34 15.14 -26.14
N SER A 80 21.73 15.74 -25.01
CA SER A 80 22.03 17.18 -24.94
C SER A 80 23.52 17.51 -25.06
N CYS A 81 24.39 16.71 -24.44
CA CYS A 81 25.79 17.06 -24.21
C CYS A 81 26.80 16.09 -24.85
N SER A 82 26.38 14.96 -25.42
CA SER A 82 27.29 13.95 -25.98
C SER A 82 28.21 14.54 -27.06
N PRO A 83 29.52 14.24 -27.05
CA PRO A 83 30.43 14.69 -28.11
C PRO A 83 30.07 14.13 -29.48
N ASN A 84 29.43 12.96 -29.52
CA ASN A 84 29.02 12.27 -30.75
C ASN A 84 27.53 12.47 -31.06
N GLN A 85 26.92 13.56 -30.56
CA GLN A 85 25.50 13.86 -30.72
C GLN A 85 25.01 13.73 -32.18
N SER A 86 25.83 14.09 -33.18
CA SER A 86 25.47 14.01 -34.60
C SER A 86 25.32 12.59 -35.14
N GLN A 87 25.85 11.57 -34.46
CA GLN A 87 25.73 10.17 -34.87
C GLN A 87 24.40 9.56 -34.43
N SER A 88 23.90 9.93 -33.25
CA SER A 88 22.65 9.36 -32.70
C SER A 88 21.44 10.29 -32.81
N SER A 89 21.61 11.54 -33.24
CA SER A 89 20.51 12.48 -33.43
C SER A 89 20.48 13.03 -34.85
N MET A 90 19.28 13.03 -35.44
CA MET A 90 18.99 13.65 -36.71
C MET A 90 17.95 14.76 -36.49
N LEU A 91 18.25 15.99 -36.89
CA LEU A 91 17.32 17.10 -36.76
C LEU A 91 16.12 16.91 -37.71
N ILE A 92 14.90 16.87 -37.15
CA ILE A 92 13.66 16.85 -37.94
C ILE A 92 13.32 18.29 -38.26
N PHE A 93 13.85 18.69 -39.38
CA PHE A 93 13.40 19.87 -40.09
C PHE A 93 12.05 19.51 -40.71
N LEU A 94 10.94 19.87 -40.04
CA LEU A 94 9.60 19.57 -40.55
C LEU A 94 9.45 20.12 -41.97
N LEU A 95 9.46 19.22 -42.96
CA LEU A 95 9.03 19.43 -44.34
C LEU A 95 7.51 19.71 -44.42
N ARG A 96 6.96 20.55 -43.54
CA ARG A 96 5.52 20.82 -43.51
C ARG A 96 5.08 21.92 -44.49
N TYR A 97 6.01 22.48 -45.27
CA TYR A 97 5.72 23.50 -46.29
C TYR A 97 6.51 23.31 -47.61
N ALA A 98 6.59 22.10 -48.15
CA ALA A 98 7.06 21.92 -49.54
C ALA A 98 6.59 20.60 -50.19
N TYR A 99 5.30 20.26 -50.11
CA TYR A 99 4.70 19.25 -50.99
C TYR A 99 3.54 19.84 -51.80
N ARG A 100 3.79 21.00 -52.41
CA ARG A 100 3.03 21.46 -53.56
C ARG A 100 4.03 21.94 -54.60
N SER A 101 4.30 21.06 -55.56
CA SER A 101 5.02 21.32 -56.81
C SER A 101 6.54 21.45 -56.68
N PHE A 102 7.28 20.38 -56.97
CA PHE A 102 7.98 20.24 -58.24
C PHE A 102 8.67 18.87 -58.36
N ILE A 103 8.81 18.47 -59.61
CA ILE A 103 9.12 17.15 -60.16
C ILE A 103 10.59 16.75 -59.96
N SER A 104 10.81 15.42 -59.87
CA SER A 104 12.00 14.63 -60.24
C SER A 104 13.32 15.37 -60.50
N ILE A 105 14.38 14.97 -59.79
CA ILE A 105 15.60 14.38 -60.37
C ILE A 105 16.53 13.99 -59.22
N ALA A 106 17.05 12.77 -59.33
CA ALA A 106 17.96 12.12 -58.41
C ALA A 106 19.35 12.80 -58.34
N SER A 107 20.02 12.57 -57.21
CA SER A 107 21.48 12.52 -57.06
C SER A 107 22.28 13.80 -57.36
N PHE A 108 22.68 14.54 -56.31
CA PHE A 108 24.06 15.08 -56.09
C PHE A 108 24.19 16.21 -55.03
N PHE A 109 23.21 16.49 -54.17
CA PHE A 109 23.31 17.63 -53.24
C PHE A 109 23.07 17.28 -51.76
N ILE A 110 24.00 16.54 -51.14
CA ILE A 110 24.17 16.53 -49.69
C ILE A 110 25.12 17.68 -49.31
N MET A 111 24.70 18.94 -49.52
CA MET A 111 25.38 20.11 -48.93
C MET A 111 24.57 21.42 -49.00
N ARG A 112 23.38 21.46 -49.64
CA ARG A 112 22.60 22.70 -49.84
C ARG A 112 21.16 22.70 -49.32
N CYS A 113 20.81 21.81 -48.38
CA CYS A 113 19.46 21.81 -47.77
C CYS A 113 19.37 22.44 -46.37
N CYS A 114 20.40 23.12 -45.86
CA CYS A 114 20.33 23.73 -44.52
C CYS A 114 19.63 25.10 -44.46
N GLN A 115 19.25 25.68 -45.60
CA GLN A 115 18.75 27.07 -45.63
C GLN A 115 17.22 27.21 -45.40
N TYR A 116 16.43 26.13 -45.41
CA TYR A 116 14.97 26.26 -45.61
C TYR A 116 14.02 25.55 -44.62
N CYS A 117 14.47 25.04 -43.47
CA CYS A 117 13.53 24.37 -42.57
C CYS A 117 13.80 24.54 -41.06
N SER A 118 14.34 25.67 -40.60
CA SER A 118 14.39 25.96 -39.15
C SER A 118 13.14 26.70 -38.69
N PHE A 119 12.70 26.45 -37.45
CA PHE A 119 11.59 27.19 -36.85
C PHE A 119 12.13 28.53 -36.34
N GLN A 120 11.58 29.62 -36.87
CA GLN A 120 12.07 30.95 -36.54
C GLN A 120 11.30 31.51 -35.33
N VAL A 121 12.03 31.83 -34.27
CA VAL A 121 11.49 32.51 -33.09
C VAL A 121 12.23 33.82 -32.93
N ASN A 122 11.51 34.95 -32.96
CA ASN A 122 12.07 36.30 -32.85
C ASN A 122 13.24 36.60 -33.82
N GLY A 123 13.23 36.01 -35.02
CA GLY A 123 14.30 36.21 -36.01
C GLY A 123 15.40 35.15 -35.99
N ASN A 124 15.53 34.34 -34.94
CA ASN A 124 16.56 33.30 -34.80
C ASN A 124 16.06 31.91 -35.21
N LEU A 125 16.94 31.11 -35.83
CA LEU A 125 16.68 29.73 -36.24
C LEU A 125 16.80 28.81 -35.02
N THR A 126 15.73 28.06 -34.71
CA THR A 126 15.67 27.15 -33.55
C THR A 126 15.29 25.73 -33.97
N VAL A 127 15.60 24.76 -33.09
CA VAL A 127 15.21 23.36 -33.25
C VAL A 127 13.73 23.16 -32.86
N ASP A 128 12.92 22.63 -33.78
CA ASP A 128 11.50 22.31 -33.54
C ASP A 128 11.22 20.82 -33.36
N GLY A 129 12.15 19.96 -33.78
CA GLY A 129 12.13 18.55 -33.47
C GLY A 129 13.40 17.79 -33.86
N ILE A 130 13.60 16.63 -33.24
CA ILE A 130 14.72 15.71 -33.49
C ILE A 130 14.23 14.26 -33.56
N ASP A 131 14.84 13.46 -34.43
CA ASP A 131 14.79 12.00 -34.42
C ASP A 131 16.01 11.54 -33.64
N TYR A 132 15.80 10.79 -32.55
CA TYR A 132 16.86 10.31 -31.68
C TYR A 132 16.90 8.79 -31.70
N TYR A 133 18.05 8.22 -32.08
CA TYR A 133 18.21 6.78 -32.30
C TYR A 133 18.75 6.11 -31.03
N VAL A 134 17.94 5.23 -30.43
CA VAL A 134 18.23 4.58 -29.14
C VAL A 134 18.06 3.07 -29.28
N THR A 135 18.94 2.30 -28.64
CA THR A 135 18.79 0.83 -28.60
C THR A 135 17.54 0.41 -27.82
N SER A 136 16.89 -0.67 -28.26
CA SER A 136 15.74 -1.22 -27.54
C SER A 136 16.11 -1.73 -26.14
N THR A 137 17.34 -2.23 -25.98
CA THR A 137 17.87 -2.71 -24.70
C THR A 137 17.94 -1.59 -23.67
N PHE A 138 18.51 -0.43 -24.04
CA PHE A 138 18.56 0.74 -23.17
C PHE A 138 17.16 1.17 -22.73
N GLY A 139 16.22 1.28 -23.68
CA GLY A 139 14.85 1.69 -23.37
C GLY A 139 14.13 0.72 -22.42
N GLU A 140 14.30 -0.58 -22.64
CA GLU A 140 13.70 -1.61 -21.79
C GLU A 140 14.29 -1.64 -20.38
N GLU A 141 15.61 -1.53 -20.24
CA GLU A 141 16.28 -1.48 -18.94
C GLU A 141 15.95 -0.20 -18.16
N LEU A 142 15.92 0.95 -18.84
CA LEU A 142 15.47 2.22 -18.26
C LEU A 142 14.04 2.09 -17.73
N TYR A 143 13.11 1.58 -18.53
CA TYR A 143 11.72 1.37 -18.10
C TYR A 143 11.62 0.40 -16.92
N ASN A 144 12.33 -0.74 -16.98
CA ASN A 144 12.32 -1.73 -15.91
C ASN A 144 12.89 -1.20 -14.59
N SER A 145 13.87 -0.30 -14.65
CA SER A 145 14.40 0.36 -13.45
C SER A 145 13.43 1.35 -12.81
N CYS A 146 12.44 1.87 -13.57
CA CYS A 146 11.59 2.98 -13.16
C CYS A 146 10.09 2.63 -12.95
N LYS A 147 9.60 1.54 -13.54
CA LYS A 147 8.15 1.22 -13.61
C LYS A 147 7.46 1.05 -12.24
N ASP A 148 8.19 0.67 -11.21
CA ASP A 148 7.68 0.41 -9.86
C ASP A 148 8.03 1.52 -8.85
N VAL A 149 8.77 2.54 -9.28
CA VAL A 149 9.20 3.65 -8.43
C VAL A 149 7.99 4.46 -7.99
N LYS A 150 7.89 4.72 -6.69
CA LYS A 150 6.77 5.47 -6.09
C LYS A 150 7.11 6.94 -5.93
N PHE A 151 6.10 7.77 -6.15
CA PHE A 151 6.15 9.18 -5.77
C PHE A 151 5.72 9.32 -4.30
N GLY A 152 6.69 9.62 -3.42
CA GLY A 152 6.54 9.47 -1.97
C GLY A 152 5.38 10.26 -1.34
N THR A 153 4.95 11.38 -1.93
CA THR A 153 3.86 12.21 -1.38
C THR A 153 2.46 11.66 -1.66
N MET A 154 2.28 10.97 -2.79
CA MET A 154 0.97 10.47 -3.22
C MET A 154 0.85 8.94 -3.16
N ASN A 155 1.95 8.22 -2.89
CA ASN A 155 2.03 6.75 -2.91
C ASN A 155 1.52 6.11 -4.23
N THR A 156 1.59 6.87 -5.32
CA THR A 156 1.30 6.47 -6.70
C THR A 156 2.61 6.22 -7.46
N ARG A 157 2.57 5.51 -8.59
CA ARG A 157 3.78 5.26 -9.37
C ARG A 157 4.25 6.54 -10.04
N ALA A 158 5.56 6.79 -10.06
CA ALA A 158 6.12 7.97 -10.73
C ALA A 158 5.82 7.97 -12.23
N ILE A 159 5.82 6.78 -12.87
CA ILE A 159 5.51 6.58 -14.29
C ILE A 159 4.10 7.05 -14.67
N ASP A 160 3.16 7.12 -13.72
CA ASP A 160 1.81 7.62 -13.98
C ASP A 160 1.83 9.13 -14.30
N PHE A 161 2.81 9.86 -13.75
CA PHE A 161 2.99 11.30 -13.98
C PHE A 161 3.96 11.59 -15.12
N ILE A 162 5.13 10.92 -15.12
CA ILE A 162 6.21 11.21 -16.09
C ILE A 162 6.07 10.40 -17.39
N GLY A 163 5.12 9.47 -17.45
CA GLY A 163 4.87 8.62 -18.60
C GLY A 163 3.39 8.48 -18.96
N ALA A 164 2.49 9.27 -18.34
CA ALA A 164 1.04 9.16 -18.48
C ALA A 164 0.52 7.72 -18.31
N GLY A 165 1.12 6.95 -17.38
CA GLY A 165 0.73 5.57 -17.11
C GLY A 165 1.21 4.56 -18.18
N ALA A 166 2.28 4.89 -18.90
CA ALA A 166 2.90 4.01 -19.89
C ALA A 166 3.18 2.61 -19.34
N LYS A 167 2.77 1.59 -20.08
CA LYS A 167 2.96 0.17 -19.74
C LYS A 167 4.18 -0.45 -20.42
N SER A 168 4.78 0.28 -21.35
CA SER A 168 5.98 -0.12 -22.07
C SER A 168 6.93 1.06 -22.25
N PHE A 169 8.22 0.77 -22.45
CA PHE A 169 9.21 1.80 -22.72
C PHE A 169 8.89 2.62 -23.98
N LYS A 170 8.25 2.01 -24.99
CA LYS A 170 7.86 2.69 -26.23
C LYS A 170 6.79 3.75 -25.99
N GLU A 171 5.76 3.40 -25.22
CA GLU A 171 4.73 4.36 -24.79
C GLU A 171 5.34 5.48 -23.96
N TRP A 172 6.26 5.13 -23.05
CA TRP A 172 6.92 6.11 -22.20
C TRP A 172 7.77 7.09 -23.04
N PHE A 173 8.56 6.58 -23.98
CA PHE A 173 9.38 7.37 -24.89
C PHE A 173 8.52 8.26 -25.79
N ALA A 174 7.39 7.76 -26.29
CA ALA A 174 6.44 8.56 -27.05
C ALA A 174 5.89 9.74 -26.22
N PHE A 175 5.61 9.52 -24.93
CA PHE A 175 5.12 10.55 -24.03
C PHE A 175 6.18 11.62 -23.71
N ILE A 176 7.36 11.23 -23.24
CA ILE A 176 8.41 12.20 -22.88
C ILE A 176 8.99 12.93 -24.11
N GLY A 177 8.89 12.30 -25.28
CA GLY A 177 9.28 12.88 -26.55
C GLY A 177 8.24 13.82 -27.18
N GLN A 178 7.00 13.82 -26.69
CA GLN A 178 5.98 14.71 -27.22
C GLN A 178 6.28 16.17 -26.87
N LYS A 179 6.14 17.07 -27.86
CA LYS A 179 6.25 18.51 -27.64
C LYS A 179 5.15 18.96 -26.66
N ALA A 180 5.56 19.49 -25.51
CA ALA A 180 4.64 19.93 -24.47
C ALA A 180 3.86 21.19 -24.91
N PRO A 181 2.55 21.26 -24.61
CA PRO A 181 1.77 22.50 -24.74
C PRO A 181 2.35 23.62 -23.86
N PRO A 182 2.12 24.90 -24.21
CA PRO A 182 2.60 26.03 -23.41
C PRO A 182 2.14 25.94 -21.95
N GLY A 183 3.07 26.08 -21.00
CA GLY A 183 2.78 26.05 -19.56
C GLY A 183 2.66 24.66 -18.93
N PHE A 184 2.83 23.58 -19.70
CA PHE A 184 2.87 22.21 -19.18
C PHE A 184 4.31 21.70 -19.05
N PRO A 185 4.64 20.84 -18.07
CA PRO A 185 5.96 20.21 -17.98
C PRO A 185 6.22 19.28 -19.17
N GLY A 186 7.49 19.10 -19.54
CA GLY A 186 7.92 18.25 -20.66
C GLY A 186 8.72 18.99 -21.73
N SER A 187 9.04 18.27 -22.81
CA SER A 187 9.98 18.74 -23.84
C SER A 187 9.47 19.99 -24.58
N PRO A 188 10.31 21.03 -24.79
CA PRO A 188 9.91 22.24 -25.53
C PRO A 188 9.75 22.02 -27.04
N TYR A 189 10.35 20.96 -27.58
CA TYR A 189 10.29 20.53 -28.99
C TYR A 189 10.03 19.02 -29.09
N ALA A 190 9.69 18.51 -30.27
CA ALA A 190 9.38 17.08 -30.43
C ALA A 190 10.66 16.23 -30.49
N ILE A 191 10.73 15.15 -29.72
CA ILE A 191 11.81 14.16 -29.72
C ILE A 191 11.21 12.82 -30.13
N ASN A 192 11.53 12.36 -31.33
CA ASN A 192 11.05 11.10 -31.85
C ASN A 192 12.10 10.02 -31.63
N PHE A 193 11.88 9.16 -30.64
CA PHE A 193 12.77 8.04 -30.37
C PHE A 193 12.60 6.94 -31.45
N LYS A 194 13.69 6.65 -32.17
CA LYS A 194 13.78 5.62 -33.22
C LYS A 194 14.61 4.45 -32.73
N LEU A 195 14.16 3.23 -33.04
CA LEU A 195 14.80 1.99 -32.58
C LEU A 195 15.64 1.30 -33.67
N SER A 196 15.57 1.80 -34.90
CA SER A 196 16.31 1.26 -36.05
C SER A 196 16.83 2.40 -36.91
N ILE A 197 18.03 2.19 -37.45
CA ILE A 197 18.70 3.13 -38.36
C ILE A 197 18.39 2.73 -39.81
N PRO A 198 18.10 3.67 -40.71
CA PRO A 198 18.05 3.38 -42.14
C PRO A 198 19.47 3.07 -42.68
N GLU A 199 19.61 1.97 -43.44
CA GLU A 199 20.87 1.31 -43.84
C GLU A 199 21.93 2.19 -44.55
N SER A 200 21.63 3.45 -44.88
CA SER A 200 22.52 4.35 -45.64
C SER A 200 22.92 5.65 -44.93
N SER A 201 22.64 5.79 -43.64
CA SER A 201 22.65 7.10 -42.96
C SER A 201 23.91 7.46 -42.17
N GLY A 202 24.87 6.53 -41.98
CA GLY A 202 26.07 6.79 -41.16
C GLY A 202 25.76 7.14 -39.70
N LEU A 203 24.53 6.83 -39.25
CA LEU A 203 24.03 7.06 -37.89
C LEU A 203 24.34 5.84 -37.01
N GLU A 204 24.46 6.07 -35.71
CA GLU A 204 24.70 5.04 -34.70
C GLU A 204 23.65 5.12 -33.58
N LEU A 205 23.23 3.97 -33.06
CA LEU A 205 22.28 3.89 -31.95
C LEU A 205 23.00 4.26 -30.65
N MET A 206 22.36 5.07 -29.82
CA MET A 206 22.86 5.34 -28.47
C MET A 206 22.92 4.03 -27.67
N ASN A 207 24.14 3.66 -27.25
CA ASN A 207 24.41 2.45 -26.50
C ASN A 207 25.25 2.76 -25.26
N VAL A 208 24.59 3.31 -24.24
CA VAL A 208 25.19 3.61 -22.93
C VAL A 208 24.76 2.58 -21.91
N SER A 209 25.62 2.29 -20.94
CA SER A 209 25.31 1.37 -19.85
C SER A 209 24.12 1.86 -19.02
N THR A 210 23.28 0.92 -18.60
CA THR A 210 22.20 1.16 -17.66
C THR A 210 22.48 0.46 -16.34
N TYR A 211 21.83 0.94 -15.29
CA TYR A 211 21.86 0.34 -13.97
C TYR A 211 20.55 -0.35 -13.68
N SER A 212 20.61 -1.63 -13.30
CA SER A 212 19.44 -2.34 -12.78
C SER A 212 19.04 -1.78 -11.41
N CYS A 213 17.74 -1.71 -11.12
CA CYS A 213 17.27 -1.26 -9.81
C CYS A 213 17.62 -2.24 -8.67
N GLY A 214 17.98 -3.48 -9.01
CA GLY A 214 18.47 -4.49 -8.06
C GLY A 214 19.99 -4.48 -7.86
N ASP A 215 20.73 -3.64 -8.58
CA ASP A 215 22.18 -3.51 -8.38
C ASP A 215 22.47 -2.85 -7.02
N THR A 216 23.51 -3.32 -6.31
CA THR A 216 23.86 -2.81 -4.98
C THR A 216 24.57 -1.44 -5.04
N SER A 217 25.16 -1.09 -6.19
CA SER A 217 25.84 0.20 -6.38
C SER A 217 24.89 1.40 -6.32
N LEU A 218 23.70 1.26 -6.92
CA LEU A 218 22.62 2.25 -6.96
C LEU A 218 21.30 1.62 -6.50
N GLY A 219 21.37 0.89 -5.38
CA GLY A 219 20.24 0.10 -4.87
C GLY A 219 19.01 0.93 -4.57
N CYS A 220 17.85 0.44 -5.02
CA CYS A 220 16.56 1.04 -4.74
C CYS A 220 15.84 0.35 -3.57
N SER A 221 14.90 1.05 -2.93
CA SER A 221 14.10 0.46 -1.85
C SER A 221 13.20 -0.65 -2.41
N CYS A 222 12.84 -1.63 -1.57
CA CYS A 222 11.92 -2.69 -1.99
C CYS A 222 10.54 -2.15 -2.42
N GLY A 223 10.12 -1.02 -1.86
CA GLY A 223 8.87 -0.36 -2.24
C GLY A 223 8.88 0.24 -3.65
N ASP A 224 10.08 0.54 -4.17
CA ASP A 224 10.33 1.17 -5.48
C ASP A 224 10.88 0.20 -6.54
N CYS A 225 11.46 -0.93 -6.10
CA CYS A 225 11.98 -1.97 -6.97
C CYS A 225 11.83 -3.34 -6.30
N PRO A 226 10.98 -4.24 -6.84
CA PRO A 226 10.80 -5.59 -6.28
C PRO A 226 12.02 -6.51 -6.51
N LEU A 227 12.91 -6.15 -7.44
CA LEU A 227 14.17 -6.86 -7.70
C LEU A 227 15.28 -6.43 -6.73
N SER A 228 15.01 -5.49 -5.82
CA SER A 228 15.98 -5.07 -4.81
C SER A 228 16.34 -6.27 -3.91
N PRO A 229 17.64 -6.49 -3.62
CA PRO A 229 18.08 -7.59 -2.75
C PRO A 229 17.54 -7.47 -1.31
N MET A 230 17.05 -6.29 -0.93
CA MET A 230 16.42 -6.04 0.38
C MET A 230 14.97 -6.54 0.45
N CYS A 231 14.37 -6.92 -0.68
CA CYS A 231 13.06 -7.56 -0.68
C CYS A 231 13.17 -8.97 -0.11
N SER A 232 12.68 -9.15 1.12
CA SER A 232 12.51 -10.48 1.70
C SER A 232 11.48 -11.23 0.87
N SER A 233 11.91 -12.28 0.17
CA SER A 233 11.06 -13.22 -0.57
C SER A 233 10.18 -14.09 0.33
N SER A 234 10.11 -13.77 1.63
CA SER A 234 9.24 -14.45 2.59
C SER A 234 7.78 -14.14 2.25
N GLU A 235 7.14 -15.11 1.61
CA GLU A 235 5.68 -15.23 1.56
C GLU A 235 5.13 -14.88 2.95
N PRO A 236 4.16 -13.96 3.06
CA PRO A 236 3.64 -13.52 4.35
C PRO A 236 3.26 -14.76 5.17
N PRO A 237 3.74 -14.90 6.43
CA PRO A 237 3.34 -16.02 7.25
C PRO A 237 1.81 -16.03 7.29
N SER A 238 1.21 -17.15 6.89
CA SER A 238 -0.24 -17.31 6.89
C SER A 238 -0.78 -16.78 8.22
N PRO A 239 -1.84 -15.94 8.22
CA PRO A 239 -2.33 -15.32 9.45
C PRO A 239 -2.49 -16.42 10.49
N PRO A 240 -1.96 -16.23 11.73
CA PRO A 240 -2.00 -17.27 12.74
C PRO A 240 -3.47 -17.63 12.92
N ARG A 241 -3.86 -18.81 12.41
CA ARG A 241 -5.19 -19.35 12.67
C ARG A 241 -5.25 -19.45 14.18
N LYS A 242 -6.14 -18.67 14.81
CA LYS A 242 -6.38 -18.77 16.25
C LYS A 242 -6.90 -20.18 16.48
N GLU A 243 -6.00 -21.12 16.75
CA GLU A 243 -6.35 -22.50 17.00
C GLU A 243 -7.21 -22.51 18.26
N ALA A 244 -8.42 -23.04 18.16
CA ALA A 244 -9.28 -23.26 19.31
C ALA A 244 -8.48 -24.04 20.37
N CYS A 245 -8.74 -23.77 21.66
CA CYS A 245 -8.10 -24.43 22.78
C CYS A 245 -7.87 -25.93 22.51
N THR A 246 -6.61 -26.34 22.37
CA THR A 246 -6.19 -27.72 22.22
C THR A 246 -5.30 -28.10 23.39
N ILE A 247 -5.64 -29.20 24.06
CA ILE A 247 -4.83 -29.76 25.14
C ILE A 247 -4.11 -30.98 24.56
N ARG A 248 -2.83 -31.11 24.91
CA ARG A 248 -1.99 -32.23 24.48
C ARG A 248 -1.90 -33.22 25.64
N ILE A 249 -2.52 -34.39 25.50
CA ILE A 249 -2.42 -35.49 26.47
C ILE A 249 -1.60 -36.59 25.80
N GLY A 250 -0.32 -36.68 26.15
CA GLY A 250 0.63 -37.59 25.48
C GLY A 250 0.85 -37.22 24.00
N SER A 251 0.63 -38.17 23.09
CA SER A 251 0.76 -37.98 21.63
C SER A 251 -0.50 -37.41 20.96
N LEU A 252 -1.63 -37.36 21.66
CA LEU A 252 -2.92 -36.95 21.10
C LEU A 252 -3.19 -35.46 21.37
N LYS A 253 -3.55 -34.73 20.31
CA LYS A 253 -4.09 -33.36 20.40
C LYS A 253 -5.61 -33.45 20.48
N VAL A 254 -6.19 -33.03 21.60
CA VAL A 254 -7.65 -33.06 21.82
C VAL A 254 -8.17 -31.63 21.97
N LYS A 255 -9.29 -31.31 21.32
CA LYS A 255 -9.95 -30.02 21.49
C LYS A 255 -10.57 -29.94 22.90
N CYS A 256 -10.46 -28.80 23.55
CA CYS A 256 -10.98 -28.60 24.92
C CYS A 256 -12.50 -28.89 25.01
N VAL A 257 -13.26 -28.65 23.94
CA VAL A 257 -14.69 -28.96 23.86
C VAL A 257 -14.95 -30.47 23.96
N GLU A 258 -14.19 -31.27 23.20
CA GLU A 258 -14.32 -32.73 23.20
C GLU A 258 -13.98 -33.32 24.57
N LEU A 259 -12.90 -32.84 25.20
CA LEU A 259 -12.51 -33.27 26.54
C LEU A 259 -13.57 -32.90 27.58
N SER A 260 -14.12 -31.69 27.51
CA SER A 260 -15.16 -31.23 28.44
C SER A 260 -16.44 -32.06 28.30
N LEU A 261 -16.83 -32.42 27.08
CA LEU A 261 -17.98 -33.28 26.82
C LEU A 261 -17.75 -34.70 27.38
N VAL A 262 -16.58 -35.29 27.14
CA VAL A 262 -16.25 -36.62 27.68
C VAL A 262 -16.33 -36.65 29.21
N ILE A 263 -15.75 -35.64 29.87
CA ILE A 263 -15.82 -35.53 31.35
C ILE A 263 -17.28 -35.43 31.81
N ALA A 264 -18.09 -34.58 31.17
CA ALA A 264 -19.51 -34.45 31.49
C ALA A 264 -20.27 -35.78 31.34
N TYR A 265 -20.02 -36.53 30.26
CA TYR A 265 -20.63 -37.85 30.06
C TYR A 265 -20.22 -38.87 31.12
N VAL A 266 -18.93 -38.92 31.49
CA VAL A 266 -18.44 -39.82 32.55
C VAL A 266 -19.12 -39.52 33.88
N VAL A 267 -19.26 -38.23 34.23
CA VAL A 267 -19.96 -37.81 35.46
C VAL A 267 -21.44 -38.24 35.41
N LEU A 268 -22.14 -37.98 34.31
CA LEU A 268 -23.55 -38.37 34.15
C LEU A 268 -23.74 -39.88 34.28
N ILE A 269 -22.91 -40.66 33.60
CA ILE A 269 -22.98 -42.13 33.65
C ILE A 269 -22.67 -42.63 35.07
N SER A 270 -21.63 -42.10 35.72
CA SER A 270 -21.28 -42.47 37.09
C SER A 270 -22.41 -42.16 38.08
N THR A 271 -23.05 -41.00 37.97
CA THR A 271 -24.19 -40.65 38.82
C THR A 271 -25.40 -41.56 38.57
N PHE A 272 -25.69 -41.90 37.31
CA PHE A 272 -26.78 -42.82 36.96
C PHE A 272 -26.55 -44.24 37.49
N PHE A 273 -25.34 -44.79 37.28
CA PHE A 273 -25.00 -46.10 37.81
C PHE A 273 -24.95 -46.11 39.34
N GLY A 274 -24.40 -45.06 39.97
CA GLY A 274 -24.41 -44.90 41.43
C GLY A 274 -25.83 -44.88 41.98
N TRP A 275 -26.74 -44.13 41.34
CA TRP A 275 -28.15 -44.07 41.71
C TRP A 275 -28.87 -45.42 41.51
N ALA A 276 -28.64 -46.11 40.39
CA ALA A 276 -29.24 -47.42 40.11
C ALA A 276 -28.76 -48.51 41.08
N LEU A 277 -27.47 -48.52 41.42
CA LEU A 277 -26.91 -49.44 42.42
C LEU A 277 -27.43 -49.12 43.83
N PHE A 278 -27.57 -47.84 44.17
CA PHE A 278 -28.15 -47.41 45.44
C PHE A 278 -29.61 -47.85 45.57
N GLN A 279 -30.41 -47.70 44.51
CA GLN A 279 -31.80 -48.17 44.50
C GLN A 279 -31.91 -49.69 44.59
N ARG A 280 -31.12 -50.45 43.83
CA ARG A 280 -31.10 -51.92 43.95
C ARG A 280 -30.71 -52.40 45.35
N THR A 281 -29.78 -51.70 46.00
CA THR A 281 -29.37 -52.01 47.37
C THR A 281 -30.47 -51.64 48.38
N ARG A 282 -31.24 -50.58 48.11
CA ARG A 282 -32.42 -50.18 48.90
C ARG A 282 -33.56 -51.20 48.76
N GLU A 283 -33.89 -51.64 47.55
CA GLU A 283 -34.94 -52.65 47.33
C GLU A 283 -34.60 -54.02 47.94
N ARG A 284 -33.33 -54.47 47.86
CA ARG A 284 -32.89 -55.72 48.50
C ARG A 284 -32.92 -55.69 50.04
N ARG A 285 -32.98 -54.52 50.66
CA ARG A 285 -33.10 -54.38 52.12
C ARG A 285 -34.55 -54.34 52.61
N ILE A 286 -35.55 -54.38 51.73
CA ILE A 286 -36.98 -54.39 52.09
C ILE A 286 -37.51 -55.83 51.91
N PRO A 287 -37.85 -56.57 52.99
CA PRO A 287 -38.43 -57.92 52.88
C PRO A 287 -39.92 -57.86 52.46
N PRO A 288 -40.46 -58.91 51.80
CA PRO A 288 -41.84 -58.90 51.32
C PRO A 288 -42.78 -59.21 52.49
N SER A 289 -43.65 -58.27 52.86
CA SER A 289 -44.75 -58.50 53.80
C SER A 289 -46.07 -58.22 53.11
N SER A 290 -46.84 -59.28 52.88
CA SER A 290 -48.20 -59.27 52.35
C SER A 290 -49.19 -58.74 53.38
N VAL A 291 -49.66 -57.49 53.24
CA VAL A 291 -51.06 -57.12 53.52
C VAL A 291 -51.35 -55.81 52.78
N GLU A 292 -52.41 -55.79 51.98
CA GLU A 292 -53.01 -54.53 51.52
C GLU A 292 -53.84 -53.95 52.69
N PRO A 293 -53.66 -52.66 53.00
CA PRO A 293 -54.85 -51.84 53.15
C PRO A 293 -54.72 -50.45 52.52
N LEU A 294 -55.89 -49.97 52.13
CA LEU A 294 -56.22 -48.64 51.66
C LEU A 294 -55.55 -47.48 52.44
N ILE A 295 -55.12 -46.48 51.67
CA ILE A 295 -54.77 -45.10 52.03
C ILE A 295 -53.58 -44.96 52.99
N LYS A 296 -52.38 -44.81 52.41
CA LYS A 296 -51.31 -44.03 53.03
C LYS A 296 -50.64 -43.14 51.98
N SER A 297 -51.12 -41.91 51.92
CA SER A 297 -50.37 -40.80 51.36
C SER A 297 -49.06 -40.61 52.16
N THR A 298 -48.04 -40.20 51.40
CA THR A 298 -46.89 -39.38 51.82
C THR A 298 -45.57 -40.13 52.13
N SER A 299 -44.61 -39.88 51.22
CA SER A 299 -43.16 -39.72 51.38
C SER A 299 -42.34 -40.88 51.98
N ASP A 300 -41.77 -41.70 51.08
CA ASP A 300 -40.61 -42.54 51.38
C ASP A 300 -39.31 -41.74 51.15
N SER A 301 -39.11 -40.73 52.00
CA SER A 301 -37.89 -39.92 52.08
C SER A 301 -37.29 -40.08 53.48
N GLY A 302 -35.97 -40.28 53.57
CA GLY A 302 -35.28 -40.68 54.81
C GLY A 302 -35.54 -39.74 56.01
N PRO A 303 -35.30 -40.19 57.25
CA PRO A 303 -35.70 -39.48 58.47
C PRO A 303 -35.28 -38.00 58.47
N ASP A 304 -34.08 -37.67 57.97
CA ASP A 304 -33.58 -36.28 57.91
C ASP A 304 -34.37 -35.35 56.96
N SER A 305 -34.95 -35.89 55.88
CA SER A 305 -35.77 -35.12 54.93
C SER A 305 -37.16 -34.79 55.51
N VAL A 306 -37.73 -35.69 56.30
CA VAL A 306 -39.03 -35.49 56.96
C VAL A 306 -38.92 -34.42 58.05
N TYR A 307 -37.80 -34.37 58.78
CA TYR A 307 -37.54 -33.30 59.74
C TYR A 307 -37.37 -31.94 59.06
N ALA A 308 -36.64 -31.85 57.95
CA ALA A 308 -36.47 -30.60 57.21
C ALA A 308 -37.82 -30.08 56.66
N GLU A 309 -38.64 -30.96 56.10
CA GLU A 309 -39.98 -30.59 55.61
C GLU A 309 -40.92 -30.16 56.73
N GLN A 310 -40.90 -30.85 57.88
CA GLN A 310 -41.71 -30.48 59.05
C GLN A 310 -41.26 -29.14 59.65
N ILE A 311 -39.96 -28.88 59.74
CA ILE A 311 -39.41 -27.61 60.23
C ILE A 311 -39.81 -26.47 59.27
N LEU A 312 -39.67 -26.66 57.96
CA LEU A 312 -40.09 -25.68 56.96
C LEU A 312 -41.60 -25.41 57.08
N MET A 313 -42.41 -26.45 57.23
CA MET A 313 -43.86 -26.32 57.38
C MET A 313 -44.22 -25.57 58.67
N PHE A 314 -43.52 -25.82 59.77
CA PHE A 314 -43.69 -25.11 61.03
C PHE A 314 -43.29 -23.62 60.89
N LEU A 315 -42.14 -23.32 60.29
CA LEU A 315 -41.67 -21.96 60.08
C LEU A 315 -42.60 -21.17 59.16
N CYS A 316 -42.97 -21.72 58.01
CA CYS A 316 -43.90 -21.10 57.07
C CYS A 316 -45.28 -20.89 57.69
N ARG A 317 -45.79 -21.86 58.47
CA ARG A 317 -47.08 -21.72 59.16
C ARG A 317 -47.03 -20.63 60.24
N THR A 318 -45.94 -20.54 60.98
CA THR A 318 -45.74 -19.54 62.03
C THR A 318 -45.59 -18.14 61.43
N TYR A 319 -44.77 -18.01 60.39
CA TYR A 319 -44.60 -16.76 59.63
C TYR A 319 -45.91 -16.34 58.95
N GLY A 320 -46.60 -17.25 58.28
CA GLY A 320 -47.88 -16.99 57.63
C GLY A 320 -48.97 -16.55 58.61
N ARG A 321 -49.01 -17.15 59.81
CA ARG A 321 -49.92 -16.72 60.88
C ARG A 321 -49.60 -15.31 61.38
N TRP A 322 -48.31 -14.96 61.50
CA TRP A 322 -47.90 -13.61 61.88
C TRP A 322 -48.24 -12.56 60.81
N VAL A 323 -48.04 -12.89 59.53
CA VAL A 323 -48.43 -12.04 58.40
C VAL A 323 -49.94 -11.84 58.35
N ALA A 324 -50.73 -12.90 58.53
CA ALA A 324 -52.19 -12.82 58.53
C ALA A 324 -52.75 -12.06 59.74
N ALA A 325 -52.06 -12.07 60.88
CA ALA A 325 -52.45 -11.32 62.07
C ALA A 325 -52.15 -9.81 61.96
N ASN A 326 -51.14 -9.41 61.17
CA ASN A 326 -50.71 -8.01 61.03
C ASN A 326 -50.58 -7.57 59.55
N PRO A 327 -51.64 -7.68 58.73
CA PRO A 327 -51.55 -7.48 57.28
C PRO A 327 -51.14 -6.06 56.89
N ALA A 328 -51.65 -5.04 57.60
CA ALA A 328 -51.33 -3.64 57.32
C ALA A 328 -49.84 -3.32 57.54
N PHE A 329 -49.24 -3.83 58.63
CA PHE A 329 -47.83 -3.62 58.93
C PHE A 329 -46.94 -4.25 57.85
N VAL A 330 -47.23 -5.49 57.44
CA VAL A 330 -46.45 -6.19 56.40
C VAL A 330 -46.54 -5.49 55.05
N LEU A 331 -47.73 -4.99 54.67
CA LEU A 331 -47.92 -4.21 53.44
C LEU A 331 -47.19 -2.86 53.47
N CYS A 332 -47.25 -2.13 54.58
CA CYS A 332 -46.52 -0.87 54.72
C CYS A 332 -45.00 -1.09 54.68
N MET A 333 -44.50 -2.15 55.34
CA MET A 333 -43.08 -2.48 55.33
C MET A 333 -42.60 -2.93 53.95
N SER A 334 -43.36 -3.74 53.21
CA SER A 334 -42.98 -4.16 51.86
C SER A 334 -42.96 -3.00 50.87
N LEU A 335 -43.94 -2.08 50.96
CA LEU A 335 -43.97 -0.85 50.16
C LEU A 335 -42.82 0.09 50.53
N ALA A 336 -42.51 0.24 51.82
CA ALA A 336 -41.38 1.05 52.27
C ALA A 336 -40.04 0.49 51.75
N ILE A 337 -39.83 -0.83 51.83
CA ILE A 337 -38.63 -1.49 51.30
C ILE A 337 -38.55 -1.31 49.79
N ALA A 338 -39.64 -1.54 49.06
CA ALA A 338 -39.67 -1.34 47.61
C ALA A 338 -39.36 0.12 47.24
N PHE A 339 -39.93 1.09 47.95
CA PHE A 339 -39.67 2.51 47.75
C PHE A 339 -38.18 2.86 47.97
N VAL A 340 -37.59 2.38 49.08
CA VAL A 340 -36.16 2.60 49.37
C VAL A 340 -35.27 1.97 48.30
N LEU A 341 -35.58 0.78 47.80
CA LEU A 341 -34.86 0.15 46.71
C LEU A 341 -35.01 0.94 45.39
N CYS A 342 -36.20 1.49 45.12
CA CYS A 342 -36.46 2.32 43.95
C CYS A 342 -35.71 3.67 43.98
N LEU A 343 -35.36 4.22 45.15
CA LEU A 343 -34.53 5.43 45.24
C LEU A 343 -33.15 5.24 44.56
N GLY A 344 -32.65 4.00 44.46
CA GLY A 344 -31.41 3.69 43.75
C GLY A 344 -31.44 4.05 42.26
N VAL A 345 -32.63 4.07 41.65
CA VAL A 345 -32.82 4.42 40.22
C VAL A 345 -32.45 5.88 39.95
N ILE A 346 -32.54 6.77 40.95
CA ILE A 346 -32.17 8.19 40.80
C ILE A 346 -30.68 8.35 40.44
N ARG A 347 -29.83 7.38 40.81
CA ARG A 347 -28.38 7.40 40.52
C ARG A 347 -28.01 6.50 39.33
N PHE A 348 -28.99 5.95 38.61
CA PHE A 348 -28.74 5.13 37.44
C PHE A 348 -28.20 5.98 36.29
N LYS A 349 -27.00 5.63 35.80
CA LYS A 349 -26.36 6.30 34.66
C LYS A 349 -26.20 5.30 33.52
N VAL A 350 -26.81 5.60 32.39
CA VAL A 350 -26.70 4.78 31.17
C VAL A 350 -25.38 5.10 30.46
N GLU A 351 -24.56 4.08 30.20
CA GLU A 351 -23.43 4.21 29.28
C GLU A 351 -23.96 4.03 27.85
N THR A 352 -23.81 5.06 27.01
CA THR A 352 -24.29 5.07 25.62
C THR A 352 -23.18 4.83 24.60
N ARG A 353 -21.91 4.81 25.06
CA ARG A 353 -20.75 4.66 24.20
C ARG A 353 -20.50 3.18 23.90
N PRO A 354 -20.66 2.72 22.65
CA PRO A 354 -20.54 1.31 22.30
C PRO A 354 -19.16 0.76 22.67
N GLU A 355 -18.09 1.53 22.48
CA GLU A 355 -16.73 1.10 22.79
C GLU A 355 -16.55 0.71 24.26
N LYS A 356 -17.26 1.37 25.19
CA LYS A 356 -17.18 1.06 26.63
C LYS A 356 -18.05 -0.12 27.03
N LEU A 357 -19.07 -0.45 26.24
CA LEU A 357 -19.91 -1.64 26.46
C LEU A 357 -19.19 -2.91 26.00
N TRP A 358 -18.49 -2.83 24.88
CA TRP A 358 -17.91 -4.00 24.22
C TRP A 358 -16.44 -4.25 24.56
N VAL A 359 -15.72 -3.24 25.08
CA VAL A 359 -14.30 -3.34 25.41
C VAL A 359 -14.07 -3.11 26.89
N GLY A 360 -13.52 -4.12 27.57
CA GLY A 360 -13.16 -4.01 28.98
C GLY A 360 -12.08 -2.93 29.20
N PRO A 361 -12.19 -2.10 30.25
CA PRO A 361 -11.29 -0.95 30.47
C PRO A 361 -9.82 -1.34 30.73
N GLY A 362 -9.57 -2.56 31.24
CA GLY A 362 -8.21 -3.10 31.44
C GLY A 362 -7.68 -3.91 30.26
N SER A 363 -8.36 -3.91 29.11
CA SER A 363 -7.91 -4.66 27.94
C SER A 363 -6.74 -3.96 27.22
N ARG A 364 -5.89 -4.75 26.55
CA ARG A 364 -4.79 -4.22 25.73
C ARG A 364 -5.27 -3.23 24.67
N ALA A 365 -6.40 -3.53 24.01
CA ALA A 365 -6.99 -2.67 22.99
C ALA A 365 -7.41 -1.29 23.56
N ALA A 366 -7.93 -1.24 24.79
CA ALA A 366 -8.26 0.01 25.45
C ALA A 366 -7.00 0.85 25.75
N GLY A 367 -5.91 0.20 26.20
CA GLY A 367 -4.63 0.86 26.43
C GLY A 367 -3.98 1.40 25.16
N GLU A 368 -3.97 0.61 24.08
CA GLU A 368 -3.45 1.03 22.77
C GLU A 368 -4.27 2.20 22.19
N LYS A 369 -5.60 2.16 22.31
CA LYS A 369 -6.47 3.27 21.92
C LYS A 369 -6.18 4.53 22.72
N GLN A 370 -6.05 4.43 24.04
CA GLN A 370 -5.77 5.58 24.89
C GLN A 370 -4.40 6.20 24.58
N PHE A 371 -3.41 5.37 24.25
CA PHE A 371 -2.10 5.84 23.78
C PHE A 371 -2.22 6.58 22.44
N PHE A 372 -2.94 6.00 21.48
CA PHE A 372 -3.18 6.63 20.17
C PHE A 372 -3.90 7.97 20.31
N ASP A 373 -5.03 8.01 21.00
CA ASP A 373 -5.86 9.21 21.15
C ASP A 373 -5.11 10.34 21.88
N SER A 374 -4.16 10.02 22.77
CA SER A 374 -3.38 11.02 23.52
C SER A 374 -2.19 11.60 22.73
N HIS A 375 -1.61 10.86 21.79
CA HIS A 375 -0.45 11.30 21.01
C HIS A 375 -0.82 11.83 19.61
N LEU A 376 -1.88 11.29 19.00
CA LEU A 376 -2.25 11.57 17.61
C LEU A 376 -3.62 12.23 17.46
N ALA A 377 -4.27 12.57 18.58
CA ALA A 377 -5.66 12.98 18.68
C ALA A 377 -6.65 11.85 18.33
N PRO A 378 -7.94 11.98 18.75
CA PRO A 378 -8.96 11.01 18.40
C PRO A 378 -9.17 10.92 16.90
N PHE A 379 -9.41 9.70 16.40
CA PHE A 379 -9.74 9.48 15.00
C PHE A 379 -10.97 10.31 14.59
N TYR A 380 -10.92 10.95 13.43
CA TYR A 380 -11.98 11.81 12.94
C TYR A 380 -13.26 11.01 12.64
N ARG A 381 -14.41 11.65 12.82
CA ARG A 381 -15.70 11.05 12.49
C ARG A 381 -15.94 11.16 10.99
N ILE A 382 -16.18 10.03 10.34
CA ILE A 382 -16.50 9.95 8.91
C ILE A 382 -18.03 10.09 8.76
N GLU A 383 -18.47 11.12 8.06
CA GLU A 383 -19.87 11.26 7.59
C GLU A 383 -19.83 11.00 6.08
N GLN A 384 -20.39 9.86 5.63
CA GLN A 384 -20.32 9.36 4.25
C GLN A 384 -21.64 9.51 3.51
#